data_AF-A0A4Z1KPS8-F1
#
_entry.id   AF-A0A4Z1KPS8-F1
#
_cell.length_a   1.000
_cell.length_b   1.000
_cell.length_c   1.000
_cell.angle_alpha   90.00
_cell.angle_beta   90.00
_cell.angle_gamma   90.00
#
_symmetry.space_group_name_H-M   'P 1'
#
loop_
_entity.id
_entity.type
_entity.pdbx_description
1 polymer ?
#
loop_
_entity_poly.entity_id
_entity_poly.type
_entity_poly.pdbx_seq_one_letter_code
_entity_poly.pdbx_strand_id
1 'polypeptide(L)'
;MTSDDYGDCIHQVNNRSKTPPPILTIASSVPPNCGFEVNDAEEPWNYSQKFDYIHGRAMVCCFSDPAGVINSAFESLRPSGYFEMQDPQMPMVSIDSSINGTALEEWVRVSCLAAERRGRKVTNSRHYGRWMAEAGFVDIFEKHFFGRIIRGSEVRRKGFWQCGRSRICWMVFEG
;
A
#
# COMPACT_ATOMS: atom_id res chain seq x y z
N MET A 1 28.43 9.34 1.83
CA MET A 1 27.07 9.79 1.48
C MET A 1 26.73 10.92 2.42
N THR A 2 26.87 12.15 1.93
CA THR A 2 26.67 13.38 2.71
C THR A 2 25.19 13.75 2.73
N SER A 3 24.80 14.59 3.69
CA SER A 3 23.44 15.10 3.93
C SER A 3 22.79 15.81 2.74
N ASP A 4 23.58 16.12 1.71
CA ASP A 4 23.22 17.09 0.68
C ASP A 4 22.44 16.44 -0.48
N ASP A 5 22.60 15.13 -0.68
CA ASP A 5 21.84 14.38 -1.71
C ASP A 5 20.34 14.26 -1.38
N TYR A 6 19.94 14.44 -0.11
CA TYR A 6 18.52 14.41 0.28
C TYR A 6 17.79 15.73 0.00
N GLY A 7 18.51 16.85 -0.10
CA GLY A 7 17.94 18.19 -0.32
C GLY A 7 17.45 18.40 -1.75
N ASP A 8 18.11 17.79 -2.74
CA ASP A 8 17.75 17.95 -4.14
C ASP A 8 16.48 17.18 -4.53
N CYS A 9 16.21 16.04 -3.88
CA CYS A 9 14.98 15.28 -4.15
C CYS A 9 13.69 16.00 -3.69
N ILE A 10 13.75 16.82 -2.64
CA ILE A 10 12.56 17.52 -2.11
C ILE A 10 12.23 18.78 -2.91
N HIS A 11 13.24 19.47 -3.46
CA HIS A 11 13.01 20.67 -4.28
C HIS A 11 12.42 20.37 -5.67
N GLN A 12 12.60 19.16 -6.20
CA GLN A 12 12.00 18.79 -7.49
C GLN A 12 10.51 18.42 -7.42
N VAL A 13 9.95 18.16 -6.23
CA VAL A 13 8.52 17.82 -6.08
C VAL A 13 7.63 19.06 -6.20
N ASN A 14 8.12 20.23 -5.80
CA ASN A 14 7.30 21.45 -5.68
C ASN A 14 7.16 22.28 -6.96
N ASN A 15 7.68 21.82 -8.11
CA ASN A 15 7.67 22.60 -9.35
C ASN A 15 7.01 21.88 -10.53
N ARG A 16 5.90 21.17 -10.27
CA ARG A 16 5.06 20.63 -11.35
C ARG A 16 4.16 21.74 -11.92
N SER A 17 4.45 22.13 -13.15
CA SER A 17 3.60 22.96 -14.00
C SER A 17 2.20 22.35 -14.14
N LYS A 18 1.15 23.18 -14.05
CA LYS A 18 -0.28 22.82 -14.22
C LYS A 18 -0.66 22.51 -15.68
N THR A 19 0.11 21.68 -16.36
CA THR A 19 -0.22 21.16 -17.68
C THR A 19 -0.54 19.68 -17.52
N PRO A 20 -1.68 19.17 -18.03
CA PRO A 20 -1.94 17.74 -18.00
C PRO A 20 -0.76 17.01 -18.65
N PRO A 21 -0.21 15.96 -18.02
CA PRO A 21 0.94 15.27 -18.57
C PRO A 21 0.56 14.71 -19.94
N PRO A 22 1.44 14.80 -20.95
CA PRO A 22 1.20 14.11 -22.21
C PRO A 22 1.03 12.61 -21.91
N ILE A 23 -0.01 12.00 -22.48
CA ILE A 23 -0.21 10.56 -22.42
C ILE A 23 1.06 9.93 -23.00
N LEU A 24 1.89 9.34 -22.13
CA LEU A 24 3.09 8.63 -22.55
C LEU A 24 2.64 7.42 -23.36
N THR A 25 2.73 7.53 -24.68
CA THR A 25 2.37 6.45 -25.60
C THR A 25 3.43 5.35 -25.51
N ILE A 26 3.26 4.43 -24.55
CA ILE A 26 3.86 3.09 -24.55
C ILE A 26 3.19 2.24 -25.65
N ALA A 27 3.18 2.76 -26.89
CA ALA A 27 2.44 2.19 -28.02
C ALA A 27 3.26 1.11 -28.72
N SER A 28 3.06 -0.14 -28.29
CA SER A 28 3.02 -1.31 -29.18
C SER A 28 2.55 -2.58 -28.47
N SER A 29 2.51 -2.61 -27.13
CA SER A 29 2.33 -3.84 -26.35
C SER A 29 1.25 -3.74 -25.25
N VAL A 30 0.30 -2.80 -25.37
CA VAL A 30 -0.79 -2.65 -24.39
C VAL A 30 -2.06 -3.31 -24.95
N PRO A 31 -2.70 -4.24 -24.21
CA PRO A 31 -3.99 -4.80 -24.60
C PRO A 31 -5.04 -3.70 -24.82
N PRO A 32 -5.98 -3.86 -25.77
CA PRO A 32 -6.96 -2.83 -26.10
C PRO A 32 -7.91 -2.48 -24.94
N ASN A 33 -7.98 -3.33 -23.91
CA ASN A 33 -8.77 -3.13 -22.69
C ASN A 33 -7.97 -2.56 -21.51
N CYS A 34 -6.73 -2.11 -21.72
CA CYS A 34 -5.89 -1.51 -20.69
C CYS A 34 -5.53 -0.06 -21.03
N GLY A 35 -5.80 0.84 -20.09
CA GLY A 35 -5.29 2.20 -20.09
C GLY A 35 -4.33 2.38 -18.91
N PHE A 36 -3.36 3.28 -19.05
CA PHE A 36 -2.46 3.67 -17.98
C PHE A 36 -2.52 5.18 -17.81
N GLU A 37 -2.65 5.62 -16.56
CA GLU A 37 -2.66 7.02 -16.19
C GLU A 37 -1.62 7.27 -15.10
N VAL A 38 -0.92 8.40 -15.19
CA VAL A 38 0.08 8.81 -14.19
C VAL A 38 -0.54 9.88 -13.32
N ASN A 39 -1.09 9.47 -12.19
CA ASN A 39 -1.72 10.35 -11.22
C ASN A 39 -1.16 10.09 -9.82
N ASP A 40 -1.19 11.10 -8.96
CA ASP A 40 -1.03 10.90 -7.52
C ASP A 40 -2.37 10.45 -6.94
N ALA A 41 -2.38 9.34 -6.21
CA ALA A 41 -3.61 8.81 -5.64
C ALA A 41 -4.11 9.61 -4.41
N GLU A 42 -3.27 10.48 -3.84
CA GLU A 42 -3.68 11.41 -2.77
C GLU A 42 -4.36 12.69 -3.31
N GLU A 43 -4.31 12.93 -4.62
CA GLU A 43 -5.06 14.02 -5.28
C GLU A 43 -6.52 13.63 -5.53
N PRO A 44 -7.44 14.58 -5.80
CA PRO A 44 -8.85 14.26 -6.08
C PRO A 44 -9.04 13.34 -7.30
N TRP A 45 -9.86 12.30 -7.14
CA TRP A 45 -10.13 11.29 -8.17
C TRP A 45 -11.18 11.79 -9.16
N ASN A 46 -10.75 12.52 -10.20
CA ASN A 46 -11.63 13.14 -11.19
C ASN A 46 -11.96 12.22 -12.39
N TYR A 47 -12.15 10.93 -12.15
CA TYR A 47 -12.50 9.99 -13.22
C TYR A 47 -13.92 10.25 -13.74
N SER A 48 -14.10 10.21 -15.06
CA SER A 48 -15.40 10.43 -15.70
C SER A 48 -16.39 9.28 -15.46
N GLN A 49 -15.89 8.12 -15.05
CA GLN A 49 -16.65 6.91 -14.79
C GLN A 49 -16.38 6.37 -13.39
N LYS A 50 -17.37 5.70 -12.82
CA LYS A 50 -17.23 4.92 -11.59
C LYS A 50 -16.68 3.52 -11.90
N PHE A 51 -15.96 2.94 -10.96
CA PHE A 51 -15.35 1.63 -11.11
C PHE A 51 -16.21 0.53 -10.46
N ASP A 52 -16.19 -0.67 -11.06
CA ASP A 52 -16.73 -1.87 -10.41
C ASP A 52 -15.73 -2.48 -9.43
N TYR A 53 -14.45 -2.20 -9.63
CA TYR A 53 -13.37 -2.76 -8.84
C TYR A 53 -12.15 -1.84 -8.77
N ILE A 54 -11.64 -1.61 -7.56
CA ILE A 54 -10.41 -0.87 -7.31
C ILE A 54 -9.46 -1.77 -6.51
N HIS A 55 -8.21 -1.88 -6.95
CA HIS A 55 -7.19 -2.71 -6.30
C HIS A 55 -5.91 -1.91 -6.03
N GLY A 56 -5.45 -1.94 -4.78
CA GLY A 56 -4.14 -1.44 -4.36
C GLY A 56 -3.27 -2.56 -3.83
N ARG A 57 -2.00 -2.61 -4.24
CA ARG A 57 -1.04 -3.60 -3.76
C ARG A 57 0.33 -3.01 -3.52
N ALA A 58 0.95 -3.38 -2.39
CA ALA A 58 2.26 -2.88 -1.97
C ALA A 58 2.29 -1.34 -1.83
N MET A 59 1.21 -0.75 -1.29
CA MET A 59 1.00 0.67 -1.05
C MET A 59 1.32 1.11 0.40
N VAL A 60 1.81 0.20 1.25
CA VAL A 60 2.04 0.42 2.70
C VAL A 60 2.83 1.69 3.07
N CYS A 61 3.70 2.18 2.18
CA CYS A 61 4.53 3.37 2.38
C CYS A 61 4.22 4.51 1.41
N CYS A 62 3.18 4.37 0.56
CA CYS A 62 2.89 5.29 -0.51
C CYS A 62 2.18 6.55 -0.02
N PHE A 63 1.24 6.41 0.92
CA PHE A 63 0.33 7.49 1.31
C PHE A 63 0.73 8.14 2.63
N SER A 64 0.61 9.47 2.68
CA SER A 64 0.61 10.23 3.92
C SER A 64 -0.75 10.17 4.63
N ASP A 65 -1.85 10.15 3.86
CA ASP A 65 -3.22 9.95 4.35
C ASP A 65 -3.91 8.77 3.65
N PRO A 66 -3.68 7.53 4.13
CA PRO A 66 -4.37 6.37 3.58
C PRO A 66 -5.89 6.43 3.74
N ALA A 67 -6.41 7.09 4.77
CA ALA A 67 -7.87 7.16 5.00
C ALA A 67 -8.54 8.02 3.93
N GLY A 68 -7.93 9.16 3.57
CA GLY A 68 -8.35 9.99 2.44
C GLY A 68 -8.41 9.22 1.13
N VAL A 69 -7.39 8.41 0.82
CA VAL A 69 -7.39 7.57 -0.39
C VAL A 69 -8.50 6.52 -0.37
N ILE A 70 -8.77 5.92 0.80
CA ILE A 70 -9.87 4.96 0.96
C ILE A 70 -11.23 5.64 0.74
N ASN A 71 -11.41 6.88 1.21
CA ASN A 71 -12.63 7.66 0.95
C ASN A 71 -12.78 7.98 -0.54
N SER A 72 -11.71 8.42 -1.21
CA SER A 72 -11.73 8.67 -2.66
C SER A 72 -12.07 7.42 -3.46
N ALA A 73 -11.56 6.25 -3.02
CA ALA A 73 -11.90 4.97 -3.62
C ALA A 73 -13.39 4.63 -3.42
N PHE A 74 -13.92 4.82 -2.21
CA PHE A 74 -15.34 4.61 -1.91
C PHE A 74 -16.24 5.46 -2.82
N GLU A 75 -15.96 6.76 -2.90
CA GLU A 75 -16.73 7.67 -3.74
C GLU A 75 -16.63 7.30 -5.22
N SER A 76 -15.50 6.76 -5.67
CA SER A 76 -15.26 6.40 -7.07
C SER A 76 -15.84 5.04 -7.48
N LEU A 77 -16.42 4.27 -6.56
CA LEU A 77 -17.06 3.00 -6.87
C LEU A 77 -18.52 3.15 -7.30
N ARG A 78 -18.97 2.19 -8.12
CA ARG A 78 -20.39 1.97 -8.36
C ARG A 78 -21.03 1.28 -7.15
N PRO A 79 -22.36 1.41 -6.95
CA PRO A 79 -23.12 0.50 -6.10
C PRO A 79 -22.73 -0.96 -6.38
N SER A 80 -22.47 -1.71 -5.32
CA SER A 80 -21.98 -3.10 -5.35
C SER A 80 -20.56 -3.32 -5.90
N GLY A 81 -19.78 -2.25 -6.08
CA GLY A 81 -18.37 -2.32 -6.43
C GLY A 81 -17.50 -2.83 -5.28
N TYR A 82 -16.30 -3.28 -5.62
CA TYR A 82 -15.34 -3.86 -4.69
C TYR A 82 -14.07 -3.01 -4.55
N PHE A 83 -13.58 -2.91 -3.32
CA PHE A 83 -12.27 -2.33 -3.04
C PHE A 83 -11.37 -3.35 -2.37
N GLU A 84 -10.18 -3.59 -2.95
CA GLU A 84 -9.16 -4.46 -2.40
C GLU A 84 -7.86 -3.72 -2.08
N MET A 85 -7.39 -3.90 -0.85
CA MET A 85 -6.03 -3.50 -0.46
C MET A 85 -5.24 -4.74 -0.06
N GLN A 86 -4.12 -4.97 -0.76
CA GLN A 86 -3.19 -6.06 -0.51
C GLN A 86 -1.81 -5.53 -0.09
N ASP A 87 -1.56 -5.47 1.22
CA ASP A 87 -0.32 -4.90 1.74
C ASP A 87 0.38 -5.77 2.78
N PRO A 88 1.73 -5.71 2.87
CA PRO A 88 2.45 -6.30 3.98
C PRO A 88 2.15 -5.52 5.27
N GLN A 89 2.00 -6.26 6.36
CA GLN A 89 1.89 -5.66 7.68
C GLN A 89 3.26 -5.54 8.36
N MET A 90 3.60 -4.31 8.77
CA MET A 90 4.73 -4.01 9.64
C MET A 90 4.26 -3.74 11.08
N PRO A 91 5.12 -3.96 12.09
CA PRO A 91 6.48 -4.52 12.00
C PRO A 91 6.47 -6.01 11.62
N MET A 92 7.53 -6.47 10.96
CA MET A 92 7.72 -7.92 10.76
C MET A 92 8.03 -8.56 12.11
N VAL A 93 7.45 -9.73 12.35
CA VAL A 93 7.68 -10.49 13.58
C VAL A 93 7.94 -11.96 13.24
N SER A 94 8.39 -12.73 14.22
CA SER A 94 8.54 -14.19 14.10
C SER A 94 7.66 -14.85 15.14
N ILE A 95 6.96 -15.93 14.77
CA ILE A 95 6.07 -16.65 15.69
C ILE A 95 6.88 -17.34 16.81
N ASP A 96 8.09 -17.79 16.50
CA ASP A 96 9.01 -18.50 17.39
C ASP A 96 10.09 -17.59 18.01
N SER A 97 9.89 -16.27 17.96
CA SER A 97 10.85 -15.26 18.49
C SER A 97 12.25 -15.33 17.86
N SER A 98 12.42 -16.02 16.73
CA SER A 98 13.71 -16.16 16.03
C SER A 98 14.25 -14.85 15.45
N ILE A 99 13.44 -13.80 15.35
CA ILE A 99 13.88 -12.47 14.92
C ILE A 99 14.64 -11.71 16.02
N ASN A 100 14.42 -12.04 17.29
CA ASN A 100 14.93 -11.28 18.43
C ASN A 100 16.47 -11.26 18.46
N GLY A 101 17.05 -10.08 18.70
CA GLY A 101 18.49 -9.85 18.73
C GLY A 101 19.18 -9.93 17.37
N THR A 102 18.43 -10.07 16.27
CA THR A 102 19.00 -10.15 14.91
C THR A 102 19.09 -8.77 14.26
N ALA A 103 19.98 -8.64 13.27
CA ALA A 103 20.03 -7.44 12.43
C ALA A 103 18.70 -7.16 11.70
N LEU A 104 17.85 -8.19 11.51
CA LEU A 104 16.54 -8.03 10.89
C LEU A 104 15.54 -7.35 11.83
N GLU A 105 15.57 -7.67 13.13
CA GLU A 105 14.74 -6.95 14.12
C GLU A 105 15.14 -5.48 14.18
N GLU A 106 16.45 -5.21 14.22
CA GLU A 106 16.95 -3.84 14.21
C GLU A 106 16.55 -3.10 12.93
N TRP A 107 16.68 -3.74 11.77
CA TRP A 107 16.22 -3.19 10.49
C TRP A 107 14.73 -2.83 10.52
N VAL A 108 13.86 -3.75 10.98
CA VAL A 108 12.42 -3.49 11.12
C VAL A 108 12.16 -2.27 12.01
N ARG A 109 12.84 -2.22 13.16
CA ARG A 109 12.69 -1.14 14.14
C ARG A 109 13.09 0.21 13.56
N VAL A 110 14.27 0.30 12.94
CA VAL A 110 14.76 1.57 12.35
C VAL A 110 13.94 1.98 11.13
N SER A 111 13.47 1.04 10.31
CA SER A 111 12.59 1.34 9.18
C SER A 111 11.25 1.91 9.64
N CYS A 112 10.63 1.35 10.69
CA CYS A 112 9.38 1.89 11.23
C CYS A 112 9.58 3.30 11.80
N LEU A 113 10.66 3.52 12.55
CA LEU A 113 11.00 4.84 13.10
C LEU A 113 11.25 5.89 12.01
N ALA A 114 12.01 5.53 10.98
CA ALA A 114 12.29 6.42 9.86
C ALA A 114 11.02 6.79 9.10
N ALA A 115 10.14 5.82 8.88
CA ALA A 115 8.88 6.02 8.18
C ALA A 115 7.91 6.93 8.98
N GLU A 116 7.84 6.74 10.30
CA GLU A 116 7.07 7.61 11.18
C GLU A 116 7.58 9.05 11.19
N ARG A 117 8.92 9.25 11.21
CA ARG A 117 9.53 10.59 11.09
C ARG A 117 9.22 11.28 9.76
N ARG A 118 8.98 10.51 8.70
CA ARG A 118 8.57 11.02 7.37
C ARG A 118 7.06 11.22 7.24
N GLY A 119 6.29 10.99 8.30
CA GLY A 119 4.83 11.12 8.28
C GLY A 119 4.11 9.98 7.55
N ARG A 120 4.82 8.91 7.16
CA ARG A 120 4.27 7.78 6.40
C ARG A 120 4.47 6.49 7.19
N LYS A 121 3.55 6.20 8.11
CA LYS A 121 3.68 5.05 9.00
C LYS A 121 3.47 3.74 8.23
N VAL A 122 4.53 2.96 8.05
CA VAL A 122 4.47 1.60 7.45
C VAL A 122 3.60 0.62 8.23
N THR A 123 3.16 0.99 9.43
CA THR A 123 2.23 0.19 10.24
C THR A 123 0.75 0.43 9.88
N ASN A 124 0.45 1.28 8.89
CA ASN A 124 -0.90 1.74 8.59
C ASN A 124 -1.85 0.63 8.12
N SER A 125 -1.33 -0.43 7.50
CA SER A 125 -2.15 -1.54 6.97
C SER A 125 -3.03 -2.23 8.01
N ARG A 126 -2.68 -2.16 9.31
CA ARG A 126 -3.52 -2.67 10.41
C ARG A 126 -4.81 -1.89 10.65
N HIS A 127 -4.94 -0.70 10.06
CA HIS A 127 -6.09 0.19 10.23
C HIS A 127 -7.06 0.15 9.04
N TYR A 128 -6.75 -0.59 7.97
CA TYR A 128 -7.57 -0.62 6.75
C TYR A 128 -9.03 -0.99 7.01
N GLY A 129 -9.33 -2.08 7.72
CA GLY A 129 -10.71 -2.44 8.01
C GLY A 129 -11.48 -1.34 8.76
N ARG A 130 -10.83 -0.66 9.72
CA ARG A 130 -11.45 0.47 10.43
C ARG A 130 -11.72 1.64 9.48
N TRP A 131 -10.73 2.06 8.71
CA TRP A 131 -10.90 3.20 7.80
C TRP A 131 -11.92 2.92 6.70
N MET A 132 -12.01 1.68 6.22
CA MET A 132 -13.03 1.33 5.25
C MET A 132 -14.44 1.28 5.89
N ALA A 133 -14.58 0.83 7.14
CA ALA A 133 -15.84 0.98 7.89
C ALA A 133 -16.25 2.45 8.03
N GLU A 134 -15.29 3.31 8.41
CA GLU A 134 -15.51 4.75 8.59
C GLU A 134 -15.91 5.44 7.27
N ALA A 135 -15.39 4.96 6.13
CA ALA A 135 -15.75 5.44 4.79
C ALA A 135 -17.16 5.01 4.34
N GLY A 136 -17.74 3.97 4.95
CA GLY A 136 -19.08 3.46 4.63
C GLY A 136 -19.10 2.14 3.86
N PHE A 137 -17.96 1.45 3.73
CA PHE A 137 -17.98 0.11 3.14
C PHE A 137 -18.61 -0.93 4.10
N VAL A 138 -19.27 -1.95 3.54
CA VAL A 138 -19.90 -3.05 4.28
C VAL A 138 -19.28 -4.41 3.90
N ASP A 139 -19.49 -5.42 4.74
CA ASP A 139 -18.91 -6.78 4.58
C ASP A 139 -17.37 -6.86 4.60
N ILE A 140 -16.74 -6.07 5.49
CA ILE A 140 -15.28 -6.02 5.67
C ILE A 140 -14.70 -7.39 6.01
N PHE A 141 -13.97 -7.98 5.07
CA PHE A 141 -13.25 -9.23 5.30
C PHE A 141 -11.73 -9.02 5.31
N GLU A 142 -11.07 -9.26 6.45
CA GLU A 142 -9.61 -9.22 6.55
C GLU A 142 -8.99 -10.62 6.55
N LYS A 143 -8.16 -10.93 5.55
CA LYS A 143 -7.38 -12.17 5.54
C LYS A 143 -5.91 -11.89 5.78
N HIS A 144 -5.28 -12.64 6.67
CA HIS A 144 -3.85 -12.54 6.96
C HIS A 144 -3.10 -13.76 6.43
N PHE A 145 -2.12 -13.52 5.56
CA PHE A 145 -1.21 -14.56 5.07
C PHE A 145 0.08 -14.58 5.87
N PHE A 146 0.72 -15.75 6.00
CA PHE A 146 2.02 -15.88 6.67
C PHE A 146 3.02 -16.44 5.67
N GLY A 147 3.97 -15.62 5.22
CA GLY A 147 5.00 -16.02 4.27
C GLY A 147 6.16 -16.76 4.92
N ARG A 148 6.67 -17.83 4.29
CA ARG A 148 7.87 -18.55 4.76
C ARG A 148 9.13 -17.87 4.22
N ILE A 149 9.98 -17.31 5.09
CA ILE A 149 11.34 -16.94 4.71
C ILE A 149 12.21 -18.20 4.79
N ILE A 150 12.86 -18.57 3.69
CA ILE A 150 13.81 -19.70 3.64
C ILE A 150 15.19 -19.18 4.07
N ARG A 151 15.74 -19.74 5.16
CA ARG A 151 17.17 -19.59 5.50
C ARG A 151 17.93 -20.83 5.00
N GLY A 152 18.77 -20.66 3.98
CA GLY A 152 19.73 -21.69 3.55
C GLY A 152 19.12 -22.98 2.99
N SER A 153 20.00 -23.93 2.60
CA SER A 153 19.67 -25.20 1.93
C SER A 153 18.98 -26.24 2.82
N GLU A 154 18.84 -25.99 4.13
CA GLU A 154 18.09 -26.84 5.04
C GLU A 154 16.71 -26.26 5.32
N VAL A 155 15.68 -26.92 4.78
CA VAL A 155 14.29 -26.71 5.19
C VAL A 155 14.12 -27.24 6.61
N ARG A 156 14.50 -26.45 7.62
CA ARG A 156 14.07 -26.71 8.99
C ARG A 156 12.54 -26.56 9.02
N ARG A 157 11.86 -27.69 9.20
CA ARG A 157 10.39 -27.84 9.21
C ARG A 157 9.66 -27.03 10.31
N LYS A 158 10.34 -26.19 11.10
CA LYS A 158 9.74 -25.44 12.19
C LYS A 158 10.35 -24.04 12.20
N GLY A 159 9.53 -23.05 11.86
CA GLY A 159 9.92 -21.66 11.67
C GLY A 159 8.91 -21.00 10.73
N PHE A 160 7.69 -20.77 11.23
CA PHE A 160 6.78 -19.85 10.58
C PHE A 160 7.27 -18.44 10.90
N TRP A 161 7.92 -17.81 9.93
CA TRP A 161 8.25 -16.40 9.99
C TRP A 161 7.01 -15.59 9.61
N GLN A 162 6.74 -14.48 10.28
CA GLN A 162 5.63 -13.57 9.92
C GLN A 162 6.23 -12.42 9.10
N CYS A 163 6.67 -12.76 7.89
CA CYS A 163 6.96 -11.80 6.85
C CYS A 163 5.67 -11.51 6.09
N GLY A 164 5.12 -10.32 6.32
CA GLY A 164 3.92 -9.81 5.69
C GLY A 164 2.69 -10.63 6.02
N ARG A 165 1.90 -10.19 7.03
CA ARG A 165 0.46 -10.35 6.83
C ARG A 165 0.16 -9.59 5.56
N SER A 166 0.04 -10.27 4.43
CA SER A 166 -0.75 -9.72 3.34
C SER A 166 -2.13 -9.62 3.93
N ARG A 167 -2.59 -8.41 4.20
CA ARG A 167 -4.00 -8.17 4.48
C ARG A 167 -4.66 -8.12 3.13
N ILE A 168 -5.65 -8.95 2.88
CA ILE A 168 -6.59 -8.68 1.80
C ILE A 168 -7.87 -8.21 2.47
N CYS A 169 -8.34 -7.02 2.10
CA CYS A 169 -9.67 -6.55 2.42
C CYS A 169 -10.54 -6.65 1.17
N TRP A 170 -11.71 -7.30 1.20
CA TRP A 170 -12.68 -7.28 0.10
C TRP A 170 -14.02 -6.85 0.64
N MET A 171 -14.83 -6.14 -0.17
CA MET A 171 -16.16 -5.68 0.24
C MET A 171 -17.12 -5.41 -0.90
N VAL A 172 -18.41 -5.48 -0.57
CA VAL A 172 -19.53 -5.06 -1.40
C VAL A 172 -20.01 -3.70 -0.90
N PHE A 173 -20.21 -2.72 -1.78
CA PHE A 173 -20.91 -1.49 -1.43
C PHE A 173 -22.44 -1.69 -1.55
N GLU A 174 -23.21 -1.53 -0.47
CA GLU A 174 -24.66 -1.36 -0.57
C GLU A 174 -25.01 0.11 -0.30
N GLY A 175 -25.69 0.73 -1.26
CA GLY A 175 -25.93 2.17 -1.33
C GLY A 175 -26.92 2.74 -0.34
#